data_AF-A0A6P6X6U6-F1
#
_entry.id   AF-A0A6P6X6U6-F1
#
_cell.length_a   1.000
_cell.length_b   1.000
_cell.length_c   1.000
_cell.angle_alpha   90.00
_cell.angle_beta   90.00
_cell.angle_gamma   90.00
#
_symmetry.space_group_name_H-M   'P 1'
#
loop_
_entity.id
_entity.type
_entity.pdbx_description
1 polymer ?
#
loop_
_entity_poly.entity_id
_entity_poly.type
_entity_poly.pdbx_seq_one_letter_code
_entity_poly.pdbx_strand_id
1 'polypeptide(L)' 'MNMRGAQVIFEGLYEIVRLSGFFFVSNNGQVQLSDSLKLTFRDPDGGVFGGPVIGSLIAATPLQVAVLTFIHDA' A
#
# COMPACT_ATOMS: atom_id res chain seq x y z
N MET A 1 -2.26 -16.80 23.56
CA MET A 1 -3.41 -16.50 22.69
C MET A 1 -2.86 -16.18 21.30
N ASN A 2 -2.93 -17.12 20.34
CA ASN A 2 -2.44 -16.87 18.99
C ASN A 2 -3.51 -16.08 18.22
N MET A 3 -3.36 -14.75 18.16
CA MET A 3 -4.21 -13.92 17.31
C MET A 3 -3.75 -14.09 15.86
N ARG A 4 -4.52 -14.83 15.07
CA ARG A 4 -4.43 -14.75 13.60
C ARG A 4 -4.95 -13.37 13.20
N GLY A 5 -4.15 -12.61 12.44
CA GLY A 5 -4.43 -11.22 12.10
C GLY A 5 -5.80 -11.04 11.45
N ALA A 6 -6.65 -10.22 12.06
CA ALA A 6 -7.93 -9.83 11.48
C ALA A 6 -7.68 -8.75 10.41
N GLN A 7 -8.30 -8.92 9.25
CA GLN A 7 -8.40 -7.85 8.25
C GLN A 7 -9.46 -6.84 8.70
N VAL A 8 -9.20 -5.55 8.50
CA VAL A 8 -10.15 -4.46 8.75
C VAL A 8 -10.38 -3.73 7.43
N ILE A 9 -11.63 -3.39 7.15
CA ILE A 9 -12.04 -2.58 6.00
C ILE A 9 -12.36 -1.18 6.52
N PHE A 10 -11.76 -0.16 5.90
CA PHE A 10 -12.01 1.24 6.20
C PHE A 10 -12.81 1.85 5.05
N GLU A 11 -13.96 2.45 5.35
CA GLU A 11 -14.83 3.12 4.38
C GLU A 11 -15.03 4.57 4.80
N GLY A 12 -14.70 5.50 3.89
CA GLY A 12 -14.74 6.94 4.17
C GLY A 12 -13.68 7.71 3.40
N LEU A 13 -13.54 8.99 3.75
CA LEU A 13 -12.50 9.87 3.20
C LEU A 13 -11.37 9.98 4.21
N TYR A 14 -10.16 9.64 3.77
CA TYR A 14 -8.96 9.61 4.59
C TYR A 14 -7.83 10.35 3.88
N GLU A 15 -6.99 11.02 4.66
CA GLU A 15 -5.75 11.62 4.14
C GLU A 15 -4.68 10.53 4.01
N ILE A 16 -4.08 10.38 2.84
CA ILE A 16 -2.93 9.50 2.64
C ILE A 16 -1.68 10.21 3.19
N VAL A 17 -1.14 9.68 4.28
CA VAL A 17 0.08 10.22 4.91
C VAL A 17 1.33 9.60 4.27
N ARG A 18 1.28 8.30 3.98
CA ARG A 18 2.38 7.57 3.33
C ARG A 18 1.84 6.38 2.53
N LEU A 19 2.37 6.23 1.33
CA LEU A 19 2.19 5.04 0.50
C LEU A 19 3.57 4.50 0.13
N SER A 20 3.82 3.23 0.43
CA SER A 20 5.14 2.63 0.20
C SER A 20 5.02 1.16 -0.16
N GLY A 21 5.91 0.67 -1.01
CA GLY A 21 5.96 -0.72 -1.42
C GLY A 21 7.00 -0.93 -2.50
N PHE A 22 7.23 -2.19 -2.84
CA PHE A 22 8.07 -2.56 -3.97
C PHE A 22 7.47 -3.78 -4.67
N PHE A 23 7.75 -3.87 -5.95
CA PHE A 23 7.34 -4.98 -6.79
C PHE A 23 8.51 -5.40 -7.65
N PHE A 24 8.49 -6.66 -8.07
CA PHE A 24 9.39 -7.19 -9.06
C PHE A 24 8.66 -7.27 -10.39
N VAL A 25 9.38 -6.99 -11.48
CA VAL A 25 8.91 -7.25 -12.83
C VAL A 25 9.71 -8.43 -13.34
N SER A 26 9.06 -9.55 -13.61
CA SER A 26 9.73 -10.73 -14.16
C SER A 26 10.05 -10.53 -15.64
N ASN A 27 10.94 -11.37 -16.18
CA ASN A 27 11.42 -11.26 -17.57
C ASN A 27 10.32 -11.33 -18.63
N ASN A 28 9.17 -11.92 -18.31
CA ASN A 28 7.99 -11.98 -19.18
C ASN A 28 7.07 -10.74 -19.03
N GLY A 29 7.50 -9.71 -18.30
CA GLY A 29 6.76 -8.47 -18.07
C GLY A 29 5.69 -8.55 -16.97
N GLN A 30 5.54 -9.68 -16.26
CA GLN A 30 4.58 -9.77 -15.17
C GLN A 30 5.07 -9.00 -13.93
N VAL A 31 4.16 -8.25 -13.33
CA VAL A 31 4.40 -7.53 -12.07
C VAL A 31 4.01 -8.42 -10.90
N GLN A 32 4.93 -8.61 -9.96
CA GLN A 32 4.72 -9.39 -8.76
C GLN A 32 5.05 -8.54 -7.53
N LEU A 33 4.04 -8.24 -6.72
CA LEU A 33 4.22 -7.57 -5.44
C LEU A 33 4.90 -8.55 -4.48
N SER A 34 6.13 -8.25 -4.06
CA SER A 34 6.87 -9.14 -3.16
C SER A 34 6.46 -9.00 -1.70
N ASP A 35 6.02 -7.80 -1.34
CA ASP A 35 5.32 -7.49 -0.10
C ASP A 35 4.13 -6.61 -0.48
N SER A 36 3.05 -6.69 0.30
CA SER A 36 1.87 -5.85 0.09
C SER A 36 2.23 -4.36 0.08
N LEU A 37 1.46 -3.56 -0.64
CA LEU A 37 1.52 -2.11 -0.53
C LEU A 37 1.20 -1.71 0.91
N LYS A 38 2.03 -0.89 1.54
CA LYS A 38 1.83 -0.39 2.90
C LYS A 38 1.25 1.02 2.84
N LEU A 39 0.16 1.22 3.57
CA LEU A 39 -0.52 2.49 3.70
C LEU A 39 -0.39 3.00 5.13
N THR A 40 -0.16 4.30 5.26
CA THR A 40 -0.43 5.06 6.47
C THR A 40 -1.40 6.17 6.11
N PHE A 41 -2.48 6.29 6.86
CA PHE A 41 -3.53 7.28 6.61
C PHE A 41 -4.00 7.92 7.91
N ARG A 42 -4.63 9.07 7.77
CA ARG A 42 -5.24 9.82 8.87
C ARG A 42 -6.75 9.92 8.67
N ASP A 43 -7.50 9.67 9.74
CA ASP A 43 -8.95 9.89 9.76
C ASP A 43 -9.31 11.38 9.98
N PRO A 44 -10.56 11.79 9.74
CA PRO A 44 -10.99 13.17 9.96
C PRO A 44 -10.84 13.66 11.41
N ASP A 45 -10.78 12.75 12.39
CA ASP A 45 -10.62 13.04 13.82
C ASP A 45 -9.14 13.17 14.23
N GLY A 46 -8.21 12.95 13.29
CA GLY A 46 -6.77 13.06 13.48
C GLY A 46 -6.06 11.76 13.87
N GLY A 47 -6.79 10.65 13.98
CA GLY A 47 -6.25 9.32 14.24
C GLY A 47 -5.39 8.82 13.08
N VAL A 48 -4.25 8.19 13.39
CA VAL A 48 -3.31 7.66 12.38
C VAL A 48 -3.29 6.14 12.43
N PHE A 49 -3.51 5.53 11.27
CA PHE A 49 -3.56 4.07 11.11
C PHE A 49 -2.58 3.64 10.02
N GLY A 50 -2.12 2.39 10.09
CA GLY A 50 -1.29 1.86 9.03
C GLY A 50 -1.13 0.36 9.04
N GLY A 51 -0.71 -0.17 7.90
CA GLY A 51 -0.54 -1.59 7.70
C GLY A 51 -0.47 -2.01 6.24
N PRO A 52 -0.40 -3.33 5.99
CA PRO A 52 -0.49 -3.89 4.65
C PRO A 52 -1.90 -3.68 4.07
N VAL A 53 -1.98 -3.26 2.82
CA VAL A 53 -3.23 -3.21 2.06
C VAL A 53 -3.55 -4.62 1.58
N ILE A 54 -4.74 -5.10 1.93
CA ILE A 54 -5.28 -6.36 1.46
C ILE A 54 -6.45 -6.03 0.53
N GLY A 55 -6.29 -6.32 -0.76
CA GLY A 55 -7.31 -6.03 -1.78
C GLY A 55 -7.25 -4.58 -2.29
N SER A 56 -8.42 -3.98 -2.50
CA SER A 56 -8.55 -2.68 -3.16
C SER A 56 -8.24 -1.51 -2.24
N LEU A 57 -7.45 -0.56 -2.74
CA LEU A 57 -7.30 0.79 -2.19
C LEU A 57 -7.86 1.78 -3.22
N ILE A 58 -8.95 2.47 -2.87
CA ILE A 58 -9.66 3.37 -3.78
C ILE A 58 -9.29 4.82 -3.42
N ALA A 59 -8.72 5.54 -4.38
CA ALA A 59 -8.40 6.95 -4.21
C ALA A 59 -9.67 7.80 -4.41
N ALA A 60 -9.96 8.70 -3.46
CA ALA A 60 -11.08 9.62 -3.56
C ALA A 60 -10.87 10.69 -4.67
N THR A 61 -9.61 10.98 -4.99
CA THR A 61 -9.18 11.91 -6.03
C THR A 61 -7.99 11.33 -6.79
N PRO A 62 -7.64 11.85 -7.98
CA PRO A 62 -6.41 11.44 -8.67
C PRO A 62 -5.17 11.59 -7.77
N LEU A 63 -4.36 10.53 -7.68
CA LEU A 63 -3.09 10.51 -6.95
C LEU A 63 -1.93 10.42 -7.94
N GLN A 64 -0.91 11.26 -7.76
CA GLN A 64 0.36 11.11 -8.45
C GLN A 64 1.26 10.20 -7.62
N VAL A 65 1.86 9.19 -8.23
CA VAL A 65 2.76 8.24 -7.57
C VAL A 65 4.08 8.20 -8.32
N ALA A 66 5.19 8.28 -7.59
CA ALA A 66 6.53 8.08 -8.13
C ALA A 66 6.97 6.64 -7.91
N VAL A 67 7.49 6.01 -8.95
CA VAL A 67 8.06 4.66 -8.90
C VAL A 67 9.52 4.74 -9.28
N LEU A 68 10.38 4.10 -8.49
CA LEU A 68 11.82 4.06 -8.69
C LEU A 68 12.23 2.62 -8.99
N THR A 69 13.19 2.47 -9.90
CA THR A 69 13.78 1.18 -10.25
C THR A 69 15.20 1.12 -9.69
N PHE A 70 15.56 -0.03 -9.12
CA PHE A 70 16.95 -0.33 -8.78
C PHE A 70 17.56 -1.12 -9.94
N ILE A 71 18.62 -0.60 -10.55
CA ILE A 71 19.40 -1.35 -11.53
C ILE A 71 20.29 -2.30 -10.73
N HIS A 72 20.15 -3.60 -10.97
CA HIS A 72 21.07 -4.60 -10.44
C HIS A 72 22.04 -4.96 -11.56
N ASP A 73 23.27 -4.43 -11.51
CA ASP A 73 24.37 -4.96 -12.28
C ASP A 73 24.80 -6.29 -11.64
N ALA A 74 24.82 -7.36 -12.45
CA ALA A 74 25.36 -8.66 -12.09
C ALA A 74 26.81 -8.78 -12.56
#